data_AF-A0A9D4YKR9-F1
#
_entry.id   AF-A0A9D4YKR9-F1
#
_cell.length_a   1.000
_cell.length_b   1.000
_cell.length_c   1.000
_cell.angle_alpha   90.00
_cell.angle_beta   90.00
_cell.angle_gamma   90.00
#
_symmetry.space_group_name_H-M   'P 1'
#
loop_
_entity.id
_entity.type
_entity.pdbx_description
1 polymer ?
#
loop_
_entity_poly.entity_id
_entity_poly.type
_entity_poly.pdbx_seq_one_letter_code
_entity_poly.pdbx_strand_id
1 'polypeptide(L)'
;MATVMAGQTFWGIQGWRCAFVLMASLSALIGTLVLLYVDDPKKRLSPTQDASDSSERGDSIYNGNASVTSVWRHSWAATKSVIKVQTFQIIVLQGIIGSLPWTAMVFFTMWFELIGFDNNTSATLLSLFAVGCALGSFIGGSIADRLSQTYPYSGRIMCAQFSAFMGIPFSWFLLRMIPQSVTSFLTFSVTLFFMGLTISWNATAANGPMFAEVVPVKHRTMIYAFDRAFEGSFSSVAAPLVGILAEKMFGYDSKSVDPIKGSSPEALALSKGLLSMMAVPFGLCCLCYTPLYFIFKKDRENARMQAIKEEEMM
;
A
#
# COMPACT_ATOMS: atom_id res chain seq x y z
N MET A 1 5.98 6.07 -16.84
CA MET A 1 5.90 7.34 -17.62
C MET A 1 7.09 8.24 -17.35
N ALA A 2 7.37 8.62 -16.09
CA ALA A 2 8.50 9.49 -15.76
C ALA A 2 9.85 8.96 -16.26
N THR A 3 10.16 7.67 -16.05
CA THR A 3 11.42 7.05 -16.49
C THR A 3 11.63 7.08 -18.01
N VAL A 4 10.58 6.76 -18.78
CA VAL A 4 10.64 6.76 -20.25
C VAL A 4 10.89 8.18 -20.79
N MET A 5 10.21 9.17 -20.22
CA MET A 5 10.33 10.56 -20.66
C MET A 5 11.61 11.23 -20.15
N ALA A 6 12.18 10.79 -19.03
CA ALA A 6 13.40 11.37 -18.46
C ALA A 6 14.63 11.22 -19.40
N GLY A 7 14.69 10.16 -20.19
CA GLY A 7 15.74 9.93 -21.19
C GLY A 7 15.61 10.75 -22.48
N GLN A 8 14.52 11.50 -22.66
CA GLN A 8 14.22 12.23 -23.89
C GLN A 8 14.22 13.75 -23.66
N THR A 9 14.64 14.51 -24.66
CA THR A 9 14.51 15.98 -24.66
C THR A 9 13.41 16.37 -25.64
N PHE A 10 12.37 17.04 -25.14
CA PHE A 10 11.27 17.51 -25.97
C PHE A 10 11.42 19.02 -26.15
N TRP A 11 11.74 19.45 -27.38
CA TRP A 11 11.88 20.87 -27.73
C TRP A 11 12.82 21.65 -26.80
N GLY A 12 13.96 21.04 -26.43
CA GLY A 12 14.94 21.65 -25.52
C GLY A 12 14.57 21.59 -24.03
N ILE A 13 13.41 21.04 -23.67
CA ILE A 13 12.98 20.81 -22.29
C ILE A 13 13.31 19.36 -21.91
N GLN A 14 13.90 19.18 -20.72
CA GLN A 14 14.15 17.85 -20.16
C GLN A 14 12.82 17.12 -19.92
N GLY A 15 12.66 15.91 -20.45
CA GLY A 15 11.36 15.26 -20.51
C GLY A 15 10.74 14.89 -19.15
N TRP A 16 11.48 14.92 -18.05
CA TRP A 16 10.91 14.81 -16.70
C TRP A 16 9.94 15.97 -16.38
N ARG A 17 10.19 17.18 -16.91
CA ARG A 17 9.30 18.34 -16.73
C ARG A 17 7.98 18.12 -17.47
N CYS A 18 8.06 17.61 -18.71
CA CYS A 18 6.90 17.25 -19.50
C CYS A 18 6.07 16.16 -18.82
N ALA A 19 6.71 15.17 -18.20
CA ALA A 19 6.02 14.13 -17.43
C ALA A 19 5.22 14.72 -16.26
N PHE A 20 5.78 15.68 -15.51
CA PHE A 20 5.03 16.35 -14.43
C PHE A 20 3.85 17.16 -14.94
N VAL A 21 4.02 17.91 -16.03
CA VAL A 21 2.93 18.69 -16.63
C VAL A 21 1.79 17.79 -17.09
N LEU A 22 2.10 16.66 -17.72
CA LEU A 22 1.10 15.69 -18.17
C LEU A 22 0.37 15.03 -16.99
N MET A 23 1.09 14.66 -15.93
CA MET A 23 0.46 14.14 -14.71
C MET A 23 -0.46 15.19 -14.07
N ALA A 24 -0.02 16.45 -14.00
CA ALA A 24 -0.82 17.53 -13.45
C ALA A 24 -2.09 17.80 -14.26
N SER A 25 -2.01 17.79 -15.59
CA SER A 25 -3.19 18.00 -16.45
C SER A 25 -4.19 16.85 -16.35
N LEU A 26 -3.72 15.60 -16.27
CA LEU A 26 -4.57 14.43 -16.05
C LEU A 26 -5.25 14.48 -14.68
N SER A 27 -4.52 14.84 -13.63
CA SER A 27 -5.08 15.02 -12.28
C SER A 27 -6.11 16.16 -12.23
N ALA A 28 -5.87 17.27 -12.93
CA ALA A 28 -6.81 18.38 -13.04
C ALA A 28 -8.10 17.93 -13.75
N LEU A 29 -7.98 17.19 -14.86
CA LEU A 29 -9.13 16.63 -15.58
C LEU A 29 -9.96 15.72 -14.68
N ILE A 30 -9.33 14.79 -13.96
CA ILE A 30 -10.02 13.90 -13.00
C ILE A 30 -10.71 14.74 -11.91
N GLY A 31 -10.04 15.75 -11.37
CA GLY A 31 -10.62 16.68 -10.40
C GLY A 31 -11.86 17.40 -10.93
N THR A 32 -11.82 17.89 -12.17
CA THR A 32 -12.98 18.50 -12.83
C THR A 32 -14.11 17.51 -13.03
N LEU A 33 -13.83 16.28 -13.48
CA LEU A 33 -14.85 15.24 -13.61
C LEU A 33 -15.51 14.91 -12.27
N VAL A 34 -14.72 14.81 -11.20
CA VAL A 34 -15.24 14.60 -9.84
C VAL A 34 -16.15 15.75 -9.43
N LEU A 35 -15.76 17.01 -9.67
CA LEU A 35 -16.58 18.18 -9.36
C LEU A 35 -17.91 18.22 -10.13
N LEU A 36 -17.93 17.73 -11.37
CA LEU A 36 -19.13 17.76 -12.22
C LEU A 36 -20.08 16.58 -11.98
N TYR A 37 -19.55 15.38 -11.68
CA TYR A 37 -20.33 14.13 -11.67
C TYR A 37 -20.52 13.49 -10.29
N VAL A 38 -19.74 13.86 -9.26
CA VAL A 38 -19.90 13.27 -7.93
C VAL A 38 -20.99 13.99 -7.15
N ASP A 39 -22.12 13.31 -6.99
CA ASP A 39 -23.19 13.73 -6.09
C ASP A 39 -22.83 13.42 -4.63
N ASP A 40 -22.90 14.43 -3.76
CA ASP A 40 -22.73 14.24 -2.32
C ASP A 40 -24.03 13.67 -1.70
N PRO A 41 -24.01 12.43 -1.17
CA PRO A 41 -25.19 11.80 -0.57
C PRO A 41 -25.72 12.57 0.65
N LYS A 42 -24.89 13.37 1.34
CA LYS A 42 -25.34 14.17 2.49
C LYS A 42 -26.32 15.28 2.08
N LYS A 43 -26.31 15.74 0.83
CA LYS A 43 -27.26 16.73 0.33
C LYS A 43 -28.68 16.18 0.14
N ARG A 44 -28.88 14.85 0.13
CA ARG A 44 -30.21 14.23 0.04
C ARG A 44 -30.92 14.08 1.39
N LEU A 45 -30.21 14.20 2.52
CA LEU A 45 -30.79 14.11 3.86
C LEU A 45 -31.02 15.51 4.46
N SER A 46 -31.95 16.28 3.89
CA SER A 46 -32.86 17.24 4.56
C SER A 46 -33.53 18.20 3.55
N PRO A 47 -34.78 18.65 3.77
CA PRO A 47 -35.95 17.92 4.25
C PRO A 47 -37.16 18.15 3.32
N THR A 48 -37.81 17.10 2.83
CA THR A 48 -39.21 17.25 2.40
C THR A 48 -39.95 15.94 2.67
N GLN A 49 -41.03 16.08 3.44
CA GLN A 49 -42.08 15.10 3.73
C GLN A 49 -41.78 14.08 4.82
N ASP A 50 -42.02 14.48 6.07
CA ASP A 50 -43.14 13.90 6.82
C ASP A 50 -43.90 15.03 7.51
N ALA A 51 -44.97 15.48 6.85
CA ALA A 51 -45.92 16.43 7.41
C ALA A 51 -47.10 15.67 8.01
N SER A 52 -46.85 14.93 9.10
CA SER A 52 -47.86 14.54 10.09
C SER A 52 -47.19 13.69 11.18
N ASP A 53 -46.49 14.32 12.11
CA ASP A 53 -46.85 14.13 13.52
C ASP A 53 -46.18 15.17 14.40
N SER A 54 -47.04 15.78 15.19
CA SER A 54 -46.84 16.94 16.03
C SER A 54 -46.02 16.64 17.28
N SER A 55 -45.26 17.67 17.69
CA SER A 55 -44.93 18.01 19.09
C SER A 55 -43.78 17.24 19.75
N GLU A 56 -42.60 17.88 19.75
CA GLU A 56 -41.63 18.02 20.86
C GLU A 56 -40.15 17.88 20.43
N ARG A 57 -39.60 18.91 19.77
CA ARG A 57 -38.21 19.38 19.98
C ARG A 57 -37.92 20.62 19.13
N GLY A 58 -38.32 21.77 19.65
CA GLY A 58 -37.95 23.08 19.10
C GLY A 58 -36.51 23.46 19.47
N ASP A 59 -35.77 23.82 18.43
CA ASP A 59 -34.78 24.90 18.35
C ASP A 59 -33.49 24.87 19.18
N SER A 60 -32.40 24.50 18.49
CA SER A 60 -31.27 25.42 18.25
C SER A 60 -30.24 24.74 17.30
N ILE A 61 -30.65 24.51 16.05
CA ILE A 61 -29.76 24.15 14.95
C ILE A 61 -29.39 25.45 14.25
N TYR A 62 -28.23 26.03 14.57
CA TYR A 62 -27.38 26.93 13.76
C TYR A 62 -26.36 27.62 14.69
N ASN A 63 -25.36 26.86 15.16
CA ASN A 63 -24.17 27.43 15.79
C ASN A 63 -22.94 26.87 15.07
N GLY A 64 -22.43 27.63 14.09
CA GLY A 64 -21.28 27.27 13.24
C GLY A 64 -19.98 26.98 14.01
N ASN A 65 -19.91 27.31 15.30
CA ASN A 65 -18.75 27.05 16.16
C ASN A 65 -18.93 25.88 17.16
N ALA A 66 -20.13 25.28 17.26
CA ALA A 66 -20.37 24.11 18.12
C ALA A 66 -20.03 22.76 17.44
N SER A 67 -19.62 22.80 16.16
CA SER A 67 -19.55 21.62 15.27
C SER A 67 -18.15 21.00 15.15
N VAL A 68 -17.07 21.78 15.24
CA VAL A 68 -15.71 21.22 15.00
C VAL A 68 -15.19 20.46 16.22
N THR A 69 -15.38 20.99 17.43
CA THR A 69 -14.90 20.38 18.69
C THR A 69 -15.71 19.16 19.09
N SER A 70 -17.02 19.15 18.84
CA SER A 70 -17.87 17.98 19.07
C SER A 70 -17.53 16.86 18.07
N VAL A 71 -17.39 17.19 16.77
CA VAL A 71 -16.94 16.23 15.75
C VAL A 71 -15.53 15.73 16.05
N TRP A 72 -14.58 16.59 16.42
CA TRP A 72 -13.24 16.17 16.83
C TRP A 72 -13.24 15.27 18.05
N ARG A 73 -14.08 15.57 19.06
CA ARG A 73 -14.19 14.75 20.26
C ARG A 73 -14.83 13.39 19.95
N HIS A 74 -15.84 13.34 19.09
CA HIS A 74 -16.45 12.09 18.61
C HIS A 74 -15.47 11.28 17.77
N SER A 75 -14.75 11.92 16.84
CA SER A 75 -13.68 11.30 16.06
C SER A 75 -12.57 10.77 16.96
N TRP A 76 -12.09 11.55 17.94
CA TRP A 76 -11.05 11.14 18.89
C TRP A 76 -11.48 9.96 19.77
N ALA A 77 -12.74 9.95 20.25
CA ALA A 77 -13.29 8.84 21.00
C ALA A 77 -13.36 7.56 20.15
N ALA A 78 -13.81 7.70 18.89
CA ALA A 78 -13.81 6.60 17.93
C ALA A 78 -12.38 6.12 17.62
N THR A 79 -11.43 7.03 17.41
CA THR A 79 -10.00 6.71 17.18
C THR A 79 -9.42 5.96 18.38
N LYS A 80 -9.73 6.37 19.61
CA LYS A 80 -9.26 5.69 20.82
C LYS A 80 -9.85 4.28 20.96
N SER A 81 -11.10 4.09 20.57
CA SER A 81 -11.74 2.77 20.52
C SER A 81 -11.07 1.87 19.49
N VAL A 82 -10.76 2.42 18.32
CA VAL A 82 -10.07 1.73 17.22
C VAL A 82 -8.65 1.34 17.58
N ILE A 83 -7.84 2.26 18.12
CA ILE A 83 -6.44 1.98 18.49
C ILE A 83 -6.35 0.89 19.55
N LYS A 84 -7.41 0.68 20.35
CA LYS A 84 -7.48 -0.37 21.35
C LYS A 84 -7.70 -1.77 20.76
N VAL A 85 -8.16 -1.86 19.52
CA VAL A 85 -8.37 -3.14 18.83
C VAL A 85 -7.00 -3.78 18.56
N GLN A 86 -6.78 -4.97 19.11
CA GLN A 86 -5.49 -5.64 19.04
C GLN A 86 -5.17 -6.08 17.61
N THR A 87 -6.19 -6.51 16.86
CA THR A 87 -6.08 -6.79 15.42
C THR A 87 -5.58 -5.57 14.65
N PHE A 88 -6.08 -4.36 14.97
CA PHE A 88 -5.63 -3.13 14.31
C PHE A 88 -4.16 -2.84 14.60
N GLN A 89 -3.73 -2.95 15.85
CA GLN A 89 -2.32 -2.73 16.22
C GLN A 89 -1.37 -3.68 15.48
N ILE A 90 -1.74 -4.96 15.36
CA ILE A 90 -0.91 -5.96 14.70
C ILE A 90 -0.87 -5.72 13.19
N ILE A 91 -2.01 -5.41 12.56
CA ILE A 91 -2.05 -5.12 11.12
C ILE A 91 -1.26 -3.85 10.81
N VAL A 92 -1.38 -2.79 11.62
CA VAL A 92 -0.59 -1.55 11.43
C VAL A 92 0.90 -1.82 11.62
N LEU A 93 1.29 -2.59 12.65
CA LEU A 93 2.69 -2.96 12.88
C LEU A 93 3.25 -3.77 11.71
N GLN A 94 2.49 -4.77 11.25
CA GLN A 94 2.82 -5.54 10.06
C GLN A 94 2.91 -4.63 8.83
N GLY A 95 1.98 -3.70 8.67
CA GLY A 95 1.89 -2.76 7.58
C GLY A 95 3.13 -1.89 7.48
N ILE A 96 3.56 -1.32 8.61
CA ILE A 96 4.79 -0.52 8.72
C ILE A 96 6.01 -1.34 8.28
N ILE A 97 6.12 -2.59 8.72
CA ILE A 97 7.25 -3.46 8.35
C ILE A 97 7.15 -3.88 6.88
N GLY A 98 5.95 -4.27 6.44
CA GLY A 98 5.66 -4.79 5.12
C GLY A 98 5.66 -3.72 4.02
N SER A 99 5.57 -2.44 4.37
CA SER A 99 5.72 -1.31 3.45
C SER A 99 7.18 -0.98 3.15
N LEU A 100 8.12 -1.30 4.06
CA LEU A 100 9.56 -1.02 3.87
C LEU A 100 10.11 -1.60 2.55
N PRO A 101 9.83 -2.86 2.18
CA PRO A 101 10.23 -3.41 0.88
C PRO A 101 9.67 -2.61 -0.29
N TRP A 102 8.40 -2.19 -0.25
CA TRP A 102 7.78 -1.41 -1.33
C TRP A 102 8.49 -0.08 -1.55
N THR A 103 8.86 0.60 -0.47
CA THR A 103 9.66 1.82 -0.56
C THR A 103 11.09 1.57 -1.03
N ALA A 104 11.69 0.40 -0.72
CA ALA A 104 13.00 0.01 -1.24
C ALA A 104 12.95 -0.25 -2.76
N MET A 105 11.87 -0.84 -3.27
CA MET A 105 11.68 -1.12 -4.70
C MET A 105 11.65 0.14 -5.58
N VAL A 106 11.51 1.34 -5.02
CA VAL A 106 11.66 2.61 -5.77
C VAL A 106 13.05 2.70 -6.43
N PHE A 107 14.08 2.13 -5.81
CA PHE A 107 15.44 2.06 -6.38
C PHE A 107 15.60 1.01 -7.47
N PHE A 108 14.60 0.18 -7.79
CA PHE A 108 14.70 -0.80 -8.88
C PHE A 108 15.02 -0.14 -10.21
N THR A 109 14.42 1.01 -10.50
CA THR A 109 14.70 1.77 -11.71
C THR A 109 16.19 2.09 -11.82
N MET A 110 16.74 2.70 -10.77
CA MET A 110 18.16 3.04 -10.67
C MET A 110 19.05 1.80 -10.73
N TRP A 111 18.64 0.71 -10.08
CA TRP A 111 19.37 -0.55 -10.12
C TRP A 111 19.45 -1.15 -11.53
N PHE A 112 18.35 -1.15 -12.29
CA PHE A 112 18.36 -1.60 -13.68
C PHE A 112 19.24 -0.71 -14.57
N GLU A 113 19.20 0.60 -14.38
CA GLU A 113 20.08 1.54 -15.08
C GLU A 113 21.57 1.28 -14.75
N LEU A 114 21.90 0.97 -13.48
CA LEU A 114 23.27 0.60 -13.09
C LEU A 114 23.75 -0.73 -13.69
N ILE A 115 22.84 -1.67 -13.99
CA ILE A 115 23.16 -2.90 -14.74
C ILE A 115 23.49 -2.59 -16.21
N GLY A 116 23.09 -1.42 -16.72
CA GLY A 116 23.27 -1.01 -18.10
C GLY A 116 22.01 -1.14 -18.97
N PHE A 117 20.83 -1.33 -18.36
CA PHE A 117 19.56 -1.24 -19.09
C PHE A 117 19.25 0.22 -19.47
N ASP A 118 18.70 0.42 -20.66
CA ASP A 118 18.13 1.71 -21.07
C ASP A 118 16.87 2.02 -20.23
N ASN A 119 16.64 3.30 -19.98
CA ASN A 119 15.45 3.88 -19.38
C ASN A 119 14.14 3.26 -19.91
N ASN A 120 14.03 2.99 -21.22
CA ASN A 120 12.85 2.37 -21.79
C ASN A 120 12.68 0.90 -21.36
N THR A 121 13.77 0.13 -21.35
CA THR A 121 13.76 -1.27 -20.89
C THR A 121 13.49 -1.38 -19.39
N SER A 122 14.12 -0.53 -18.57
CA SER A 122 13.87 -0.43 -17.13
C SER A 122 12.42 -0.07 -16.83
N ALA A 123 11.85 0.90 -17.56
CA ALA A 123 10.45 1.26 -17.44
C ALA A 123 9.50 0.12 -17.86
N THR A 124 9.87 -0.66 -18.88
CA THR A 124 9.10 -1.83 -19.34
C THR A 124 9.08 -2.91 -18.25
N LEU A 125 10.22 -3.20 -17.63
CA LEU A 125 10.31 -4.15 -16.50
C LEU A 125 9.46 -3.71 -15.31
N LEU A 126 9.53 -2.42 -14.93
CA LEU A 126 8.69 -1.87 -13.86
C LEU A 126 7.21 -1.88 -14.20
N SER A 127 6.85 -1.64 -15.46
CA SER A 127 5.46 -1.69 -15.92
C SER A 127 4.93 -3.12 -15.88
N LEU A 128 5.75 -4.11 -16.26
CA LEU A 128 5.40 -5.51 -16.17
C LEU A 128 5.23 -5.96 -14.71
N PHE A 129 6.10 -5.50 -13.81
CA PHE A 129 5.94 -5.68 -12.37
C PHE A 129 4.62 -5.08 -11.87
N ALA A 130 4.27 -3.85 -12.28
CA ALA A 130 3.02 -3.21 -11.90
C ALA A 130 1.78 -3.95 -12.42
N VAL A 131 1.82 -4.49 -13.64
CA VAL A 131 0.76 -5.37 -14.18
C VAL A 131 0.66 -6.66 -13.35
N GLY A 132 1.80 -7.26 -12.99
CA GLY A 132 1.85 -8.40 -12.07
C GLY A 132 1.21 -8.08 -10.73
N CYS A 133 1.49 -6.91 -10.14
CA CYS A 133 0.86 -6.45 -8.90
C CYS A 133 -0.65 -6.27 -9.04
N ALA A 134 -1.13 -5.68 -10.13
CA ALA A 134 -2.56 -5.49 -10.35
C ALA A 134 -3.31 -6.84 -10.46
N LEU A 135 -2.77 -7.76 -11.26
CA LEU A 135 -3.32 -9.12 -11.40
C LEU A 135 -3.22 -9.90 -10.09
N GLY A 136 -2.11 -9.77 -9.38
CA GLY A 136 -1.87 -10.41 -8.09
C GLY A 136 -2.85 -9.92 -7.03
N SER A 137 -3.08 -8.62 -6.92
CA SER A 137 -4.08 -8.05 -6.00
C SER A 137 -5.49 -8.57 -6.29
N PHE A 138 -5.86 -8.73 -7.57
CA PHE A 138 -7.16 -9.29 -7.97
C PHE A 138 -7.29 -10.79 -7.65
N ILE A 139 -6.28 -11.59 -8.04
CA ILE A 139 -6.22 -13.03 -7.80
C ILE A 139 -6.17 -13.33 -6.30
N GLY A 140 -5.32 -12.61 -5.57
CA GLY A 140 -5.16 -12.72 -4.13
C GLY A 140 -6.44 -12.37 -3.37
N GLY A 141 -7.13 -11.30 -3.76
CA GLY A 141 -8.44 -10.96 -3.20
C GLY A 141 -9.48 -12.07 -3.46
N SER A 142 -9.57 -12.53 -4.72
CA SER A 142 -10.51 -13.60 -5.11
C SER A 142 -10.26 -14.92 -4.39
N ILE A 143 -8.99 -15.32 -4.23
CA ILE A 143 -8.60 -16.53 -3.50
C ILE A 143 -8.91 -16.37 -2.01
N ALA A 144 -8.58 -15.22 -1.43
CA ALA A 144 -8.81 -14.95 -0.02
C ALA A 144 -10.29 -14.92 0.33
N ASP A 145 -11.14 -14.40 -0.55
CA ASP A 145 -12.60 -14.41 -0.35
C ASP A 145 -13.16 -15.83 -0.39
N ARG A 146 -12.73 -16.67 -1.34
CA ARG A 146 -13.11 -18.09 -1.35
C ARG A 146 -12.59 -18.83 -0.13
N LEU A 147 -11.34 -18.61 0.26
CA LEU A 147 -10.75 -19.27 1.41
C LEU A 147 -11.38 -18.79 2.72
N SER A 148 -11.86 -17.55 2.77
CA SER A 148 -12.62 -17.01 3.92
C SER A 148 -14.00 -17.61 4.06
N GLN A 149 -14.61 -18.15 2.99
CA GLN A 149 -15.87 -18.90 3.10
C GLN A 149 -15.64 -20.26 3.76
N THR A 150 -14.55 -20.95 3.42
CA THR A 150 -14.21 -22.27 4.00
C THR A 150 -13.59 -22.13 5.40
N TYR A 151 -12.65 -21.19 5.56
CA TYR A 151 -11.89 -20.95 6.79
C TYR A 151 -12.05 -19.49 7.24
N PRO A 152 -13.19 -19.15 7.88
CA PRO A 152 -13.55 -17.77 8.20
C PRO A 152 -12.55 -17.04 9.10
N TYR A 153 -11.82 -17.74 9.97
CA TYR A 153 -10.90 -17.11 10.92
C TYR A 153 -9.45 -17.08 10.45
N SER A 154 -9.07 -17.97 9.55
CA SER A 154 -7.66 -18.26 9.23
C SER A 154 -7.32 -18.02 7.76
N GLY A 155 -8.30 -18.12 6.85
CA GLY A 155 -8.05 -18.12 5.41
C GLY A 155 -7.32 -16.87 4.93
N ARG A 156 -7.77 -15.69 5.34
CA ARG A 156 -7.14 -14.41 4.95
C ARG A 156 -5.71 -14.27 5.47
N ILE A 157 -5.47 -14.74 6.69
CA ILE A 157 -4.15 -14.68 7.33
C ILE A 157 -3.18 -15.62 6.60
N MET A 158 -3.63 -16.82 6.21
CA MET A 158 -2.84 -17.76 5.42
C MET A 158 -2.43 -17.16 4.07
N CYS A 159 -3.35 -16.50 3.36
CA CYS A 159 -3.07 -15.83 2.10
C CYS A 159 -2.01 -14.72 2.26
N ALA A 160 -2.12 -13.91 3.32
CA ALA A 160 -1.14 -12.86 3.61
C ALA A 160 0.24 -13.42 3.98
N GLN A 161 0.29 -14.48 4.79
CA GLN A 161 1.55 -15.14 5.12
C GLN A 161 2.22 -15.76 3.89
N PHE A 162 1.45 -16.41 3.02
CA PHE A 162 1.95 -16.96 1.77
C PHE A 162 2.59 -15.88 0.89
N SER A 163 1.90 -14.75 0.72
CA SER A 163 2.39 -13.61 -0.08
C SER A 163 3.64 -12.98 0.52
N ALA A 164 3.65 -12.72 1.84
CA ALA A 164 4.84 -12.22 2.54
C ALA A 164 6.03 -13.19 2.46
N PHE A 165 5.77 -14.49 2.62
CA PHE A 165 6.79 -15.53 2.52
C PHE A 165 7.38 -15.60 1.12
N MET A 166 6.56 -15.57 0.06
CA MET A 166 7.00 -15.59 -1.33
C MET A 166 7.84 -14.37 -1.72
N GLY A 167 7.66 -13.23 -1.02
CA GLY A 167 8.53 -12.07 -1.19
C GLY A 167 10.02 -12.36 -0.95
N ILE A 168 10.35 -13.27 -0.02
CA ILE A 168 11.74 -13.61 0.33
C ILE A 168 12.47 -14.37 -0.81
N PRO A 169 11.99 -15.55 -1.28
CA PRO A 169 12.67 -16.28 -2.34
C PRO A 169 12.70 -15.49 -3.65
N PHE A 170 11.65 -14.74 -3.99
CA PHE A 170 11.66 -13.91 -5.20
C PHE A 170 12.66 -12.76 -5.09
N SER A 171 12.75 -12.08 -3.94
CA SER A 171 13.76 -11.02 -3.73
C SER A 171 15.18 -11.58 -3.81
N TRP A 172 15.42 -12.73 -3.20
CA TRP A 172 16.71 -13.41 -3.28
C TRP A 172 17.05 -13.86 -4.70
N PHE A 173 16.09 -14.46 -5.40
CA PHE A 173 16.29 -14.91 -6.76
C PHE A 173 16.60 -13.72 -7.69
N LEU A 174 15.80 -12.65 -7.62
CA LEU A 174 15.93 -11.44 -8.44
C LEU A 174 17.28 -10.74 -8.23
N LEU A 175 17.68 -10.52 -6.98
CA LEU A 175 18.81 -9.64 -6.64
C LEU A 175 20.15 -10.37 -6.49
N ARG A 176 20.13 -11.69 -6.28
CA ARG A 176 21.34 -12.50 -6.04
C ARG A 176 21.61 -13.58 -7.08
N MET A 177 20.58 -14.28 -7.57
CA MET A 177 20.78 -15.41 -8.48
C MET A 177 20.86 -14.99 -9.95
N ILE A 178 20.10 -13.99 -10.37
CA ILE A 178 20.13 -13.53 -11.76
C ILE A 178 21.47 -12.80 -12.01
N PRO A 179 22.24 -13.20 -13.04
CA PRO A 179 23.44 -12.47 -13.41
C PRO A 179 23.05 -11.06 -13.86
N GLN A 180 23.71 -10.05 -13.27
CA GLN A 180 23.46 -8.63 -13.54
C GLN A 180 24.00 -8.24 -14.92
N SER A 181 23.31 -8.70 -15.96
CA SER A 181 23.64 -8.48 -17.36
C SER A 181 22.38 -8.16 -18.16
N VAL A 182 22.52 -7.33 -19.19
CA VAL A 182 21.42 -6.94 -20.09
C VAL A 182 20.83 -8.12 -20.86
N THR A 183 21.61 -9.18 -21.07
CA THR A 183 21.18 -10.41 -21.76
C THR A 183 20.09 -11.17 -21.00
N SER A 184 19.97 -10.95 -19.69
CA SER A 184 18.99 -11.63 -18.83
C SER A 184 17.63 -10.94 -18.74
N PHE A 185 17.30 -10.05 -19.69
CA PHE A 185 16.03 -9.30 -19.72
C PHE A 185 14.78 -10.18 -19.53
N LEU A 186 14.71 -11.32 -20.22
CA LEU A 186 13.55 -12.21 -20.13
C LEU A 186 13.42 -12.85 -18.74
N THR A 187 14.54 -13.23 -18.12
CA THR A 187 14.56 -13.77 -16.76
C THR A 187 14.12 -12.71 -15.73
N PHE A 188 14.57 -11.46 -15.87
CA PHE A 188 14.10 -10.35 -15.04
C PHE A 188 12.60 -10.11 -15.23
N SER A 189 12.13 -10.09 -16.47
CA SER A 189 10.71 -9.88 -16.82
C SER A 189 9.80 -10.91 -16.16
N VAL A 190 10.11 -12.19 -16.35
CA VAL A 190 9.33 -13.31 -15.78
C VAL A 190 9.37 -13.27 -14.26
N THR A 191 10.55 -13.05 -13.67
CA THR A 191 10.71 -13.01 -12.21
C THR A 191 9.91 -11.85 -11.60
N LEU A 192 10.02 -10.65 -12.16
CA LEU A 192 9.27 -9.48 -11.69
C LEU A 192 7.76 -9.67 -11.83
N PHE A 193 7.31 -10.25 -12.94
CA PHE A 193 5.89 -10.54 -13.13
C PHE A 193 5.35 -11.48 -12.04
N PHE A 194 6.02 -12.61 -11.80
CA PHE A 194 5.62 -13.57 -10.76
C PHE A 194 5.79 -13.04 -9.34
N MET A 195 6.83 -12.23 -9.11
CA MET A 195 7.03 -11.55 -7.85
C MET A 195 5.86 -10.58 -7.59
N GLY A 196 5.52 -9.70 -8.53
CA GLY A 196 4.37 -8.80 -8.41
C GLY A 196 3.05 -9.55 -8.22
N LEU A 197 2.87 -10.67 -8.94
CA LEU A 197 1.71 -11.53 -8.79
C LEU A 197 1.55 -12.12 -7.38
N THR A 198 2.65 -12.33 -6.64
CA THR A 198 2.60 -13.04 -5.36
C THR A 198 2.69 -12.13 -4.15
N ILE A 199 3.45 -11.04 -4.20
CA ILE A 199 3.67 -10.15 -3.03
C ILE A 199 2.55 -9.14 -2.77
N SER A 200 1.67 -8.94 -3.75
CA SER A 200 0.65 -7.88 -3.75
C SER A 200 -0.63 -8.24 -2.99
N TRP A 201 -0.70 -9.44 -2.39
CA TRP A 201 -1.95 -9.96 -1.84
C TRP A 201 -2.24 -9.36 -0.47
N ASN A 202 -1.25 -8.99 0.34
CA ASN A 202 -1.43 -8.64 1.76
C ASN A 202 -2.49 -7.54 1.98
N ALA A 203 -2.46 -6.49 1.16
CA ALA A 203 -3.38 -5.36 1.28
C ALA A 203 -4.82 -5.73 0.89
N THR A 204 -5.01 -6.44 -0.22
CA THR A 204 -6.34 -6.76 -0.77
C THR A 204 -6.96 -8.02 -0.17
N ALA A 205 -6.14 -9.03 0.16
CA ALA A 205 -6.58 -10.31 0.71
C ALA A 205 -6.87 -10.25 2.22
N ALA A 206 -6.08 -9.50 2.98
CA ALA A 206 -6.13 -9.50 4.44
C ALA A 206 -6.45 -8.13 5.01
N ASN A 207 -5.54 -7.15 4.90
CA ASN A 207 -5.61 -5.91 5.69
C ASN A 207 -6.94 -5.16 5.45
N GLY A 208 -7.28 -4.91 4.18
CA GLY A 208 -8.52 -4.24 3.80
C GLY A 208 -9.79 -4.91 4.37
N PRO A 209 -10.06 -6.17 4.03
CA PRO A 209 -11.32 -6.78 4.42
C PRO A 209 -11.33 -7.30 5.88
N MET A 210 -10.19 -7.53 6.53
CA MET A 210 -10.14 -7.74 7.99
C MET A 210 -10.58 -6.50 8.77
N PHE A 211 -10.17 -5.29 8.36
CA PHE A 211 -10.67 -4.06 8.97
C PHE A 211 -12.17 -3.88 8.77
N ALA A 212 -12.71 -4.29 7.61
CA ALA A 212 -14.14 -4.23 7.37
C ALA A 212 -14.94 -5.12 8.34
N GLU A 213 -14.38 -6.27 8.75
CA GLU A 213 -15.04 -7.23 9.64
C GLU A 213 -14.93 -6.87 11.13
N VAL A 214 -13.83 -6.26 11.56
CA VAL A 214 -13.60 -5.95 12.97
C VAL A 214 -14.19 -4.61 13.38
N VAL A 215 -14.53 -3.76 12.41
CA VAL A 215 -14.88 -2.36 12.68
C VAL A 215 -16.29 -2.02 12.19
N PRO A 216 -17.09 -1.33 13.03
CA PRO A 216 -18.37 -0.73 12.63
C PRO A 216 -18.27 0.15 11.38
N VAL A 217 -19.29 0.09 10.53
CA VAL A 217 -19.37 0.83 9.26
C VAL A 217 -19.08 2.32 9.42
N LYS A 218 -19.54 2.92 10.54
CA LYS A 218 -19.38 4.35 10.88
C LYS A 218 -17.92 4.79 11.00
N HIS A 219 -16.97 3.89 11.25
CA HIS A 219 -15.57 4.22 11.54
C HIS A 219 -14.55 3.61 10.56
N ARG A 220 -15.01 2.83 9.56
CA ARG A 220 -14.12 2.13 8.61
C ARG A 220 -13.21 3.08 7.83
N THR A 221 -13.76 4.17 7.28
CA THR A 221 -12.98 5.16 6.50
C THR A 221 -11.85 5.77 7.33
N MET A 222 -12.11 6.05 8.61
CA MET A 222 -11.13 6.63 9.50
C MET A 222 -9.98 5.65 9.78
N ILE A 223 -10.28 4.37 9.94
CA ILE A 223 -9.27 3.32 10.13
C ILE A 223 -8.38 3.13 8.92
N TYR A 224 -8.98 3.06 7.73
CA TYR A 224 -8.19 2.97 6.51
C TYR A 224 -7.28 4.19 6.37
N ALA A 225 -7.77 5.39 6.71
CA ALA A 225 -6.96 6.60 6.68
C ALA A 225 -5.80 6.54 7.70
N PHE A 226 -6.05 6.14 8.95
CA PHE A 226 -5.00 6.00 9.96
C PHE A 226 -3.97 4.93 9.59
N ASP A 227 -4.43 3.76 9.14
CA ASP A 227 -3.58 2.68 8.66
C ASP A 227 -2.63 3.17 7.56
N ARG A 228 -3.18 3.75 6.48
CA ARG A 228 -2.38 4.29 5.38
C ARG A 228 -1.43 5.41 5.83
N ALA A 229 -1.87 6.28 6.74
CA ALA A 229 -1.04 7.36 7.26
C ALA A 229 0.14 6.83 8.09
N PHE A 230 -0.08 5.85 8.96
CA PHE A 230 0.98 5.24 9.76
C PHE A 230 1.93 4.42 8.89
N GLU A 231 1.41 3.49 8.09
CA GLU A 231 2.22 2.68 7.18
C GLU A 231 3.08 3.58 6.28
N GLY A 232 2.47 4.55 5.58
CA GLY A 232 3.19 5.44 4.67
C GLY A 232 4.25 6.31 5.36
N SER A 233 3.93 6.87 6.53
CA SER A 233 4.86 7.75 7.26
C SER A 233 6.10 6.99 7.72
N PHE A 234 5.94 5.82 8.33
CA PHE A 234 7.09 5.04 8.79
C PHE A 234 7.84 4.38 7.64
N SER A 235 7.15 4.00 6.56
CA SER A 235 7.80 3.43 5.37
C SER A 235 8.77 4.39 4.72
N SER A 236 8.54 5.71 4.83
CA SER A 236 9.41 6.73 4.22
C SER A 236 10.88 6.61 4.66
N VAL A 237 11.14 6.06 5.85
CA VAL A 237 12.49 5.85 6.40
C VAL A 237 13.27 4.76 5.64
N ALA A 238 12.59 3.82 4.97
CA ALA A 238 13.29 2.75 4.26
C ALA A 238 14.09 3.24 3.06
N ALA A 239 13.64 4.26 2.32
CA ALA A 239 14.38 4.74 1.17
C ALA A 239 15.76 5.34 1.56
N PRO A 240 15.86 6.25 2.55
CA PRO A 240 17.15 6.66 3.10
C PRO A 240 17.97 5.50 3.66
N LEU A 241 17.33 4.53 4.32
CA LEU A 241 18.04 3.40 4.91
C LEU A 241 18.69 2.50 3.86
N VAL A 242 18.02 2.24 2.73
CA VAL A 242 18.61 1.52 1.59
C VAL A 242 19.83 2.25 1.06
N GLY A 243 19.76 3.58 0.89
CA GLY A 243 20.88 4.40 0.43
C GLY A 243 22.07 4.34 1.39
N ILE A 244 21.83 4.54 2.69
CA ILE A 244 22.88 4.46 3.72
C ILE A 244 23.50 3.06 3.77
N LEU A 245 22.70 2.01 3.63
CA LEU A 245 23.17 0.63 3.65
C LEU A 245 24.04 0.33 2.41
N ALA A 246 23.63 0.81 1.25
CA ALA A 246 24.41 0.69 0.01
C ALA A 246 25.76 1.42 0.13
N GLU A 247 25.76 2.67 0.61
CA GLU A 247 26.98 3.49 0.75
C GLU A 247 27.92 2.98 1.85
N LYS A 248 27.43 2.82 3.08
CA LYS A 248 28.29 2.56 4.25
C LYS A 248 28.65 1.10 4.45
N MET A 249 27.76 0.17 4.11
CA MET A 249 27.99 -1.26 4.35
C MET A 249 28.47 -2.00 3.10
N PHE A 250 28.03 -1.59 1.91
CA PHE A 250 28.35 -2.28 0.67
C PHE A 250 29.31 -1.51 -0.24
N GLY A 251 29.73 -0.30 0.15
CA GLY A 251 30.77 0.47 -0.53
C GLY A 251 30.31 1.11 -1.84
N TYR A 252 29.04 1.49 -1.94
CA TYR A 252 28.54 2.25 -3.08
C TYR A 252 29.19 3.63 -3.14
N ASP A 253 29.92 3.92 -4.22
CA ASP A 253 30.49 5.25 -4.49
C ASP A 253 29.72 5.90 -5.65
N SER A 254 29.06 7.02 -5.37
CA SER A 254 28.30 7.76 -6.39
C SER A 254 29.20 8.42 -7.44
N LYS A 255 30.51 8.58 -7.17
CA LYS A 255 31.44 9.29 -8.06
C LYS A 255 32.09 8.38 -9.10
N SER A 256 32.09 7.07 -8.88
CA SER A 256 32.61 6.05 -9.81
C SER A 256 31.57 5.55 -10.81
N VAL A 257 30.31 5.99 -10.68
CA VAL A 257 29.22 5.58 -11.57
C VAL A 257 29.41 6.18 -12.95
N ASP A 258 29.69 5.32 -13.94
CA ASP A 258 29.70 5.71 -15.34
C ASP A 258 28.26 5.92 -15.85
N PRO A 259 27.86 7.16 -16.22
CA PRO A 259 26.50 7.47 -16.61
C PRO A 259 26.07 6.86 -17.95
N ILE A 260 27.02 6.32 -18.73
CA ILE A 260 26.79 5.82 -20.10
C ILE A 260 26.75 4.29 -20.17
N LYS A 261 27.47 3.58 -19.30
CA LYS A 261 27.59 2.11 -19.33
C LYS A 261 26.96 1.42 -18.12
N GLY A 262 26.58 2.18 -17.09
CA GLY A 262 26.28 1.61 -15.78
C GLY A 262 27.56 1.09 -15.12
N SER A 263 27.47 0.76 -13.83
CA SER A 263 28.61 0.23 -13.10
C SER A 263 28.22 -1.03 -12.35
N SER A 264 28.78 -2.16 -12.81
CA SER A 264 28.52 -3.50 -12.27
C SER A 264 28.85 -3.66 -10.77
N PRO A 265 29.95 -3.10 -10.23
CA PRO A 265 30.22 -3.17 -8.78
C PRO A 265 29.15 -2.46 -7.94
N GLU A 266 28.67 -1.32 -8.40
CA GLU A 266 27.71 -0.45 -7.74
C GLU A 266 26.30 -1.05 -7.84
N ALA A 267 25.97 -1.69 -8.97
CA ALA A 267 24.76 -2.50 -9.12
C ALA A 267 24.73 -3.68 -8.13
N LEU A 268 25.88 -4.30 -7.84
CA LEU A 268 26.01 -5.36 -6.85
C LEU A 268 25.95 -4.84 -5.40
N ALA A 269 26.52 -3.66 -5.13
CA ALA A 269 26.43 -3.03 -3.81
C ALA A 269 24.97 -2.63 -3.50
N LEU A 270 24.28 -2.03 -4.47
CA LEU A 270 22.88 -1.65 -4.35
C LEU A 270 21.97 -2.89 -4.24
N SER A 271 22.23 -3.96 -5.00
CA SER A 271 21.40 -5.18 -4.92
C SER A 271 21.49 -5.87 -3.56
N LYS A 272 22.65 -5.85 -2.91
CA LYS A 272 22.82 -6.35 -1.53
C LYS A 272 22.06 -5.49 -0.52
N GLY A 273 22.10 -4.17 -0.69
CA GLY A 273 21.32 -3.22 0.12
C GLY A 273 19.82 -3.47 0.00
N LEU A 274 19.33 -3.58 -1.24
CA LEU A 274 17.95 -3.91 -1.56
C LEU A 274 17.54 -5.27 -0.98
N LEU A 275 18.37 -6.30 -1.14
CA LEU A 275 18.07 -7.64 -0.66
C LEU A 275 17.88 -7.66 0.86
N SER A 276 18.76 -6.99 1.60
CA SER A 276 18.64 -6.90 3.06
C SER A 276 17.35 -6.17 3.49
N MET A 277 17.05 -5.05 2.82
CA MET A 277 15.87 -4.23 3.09
C MET A 277 14.55 -4.82 2.58
N MET A 278 14.59 -5.90 1.81
CA MET A 278 13.41 -6.63 1.36
C MET A 278 13.22 -7.93 2.14
N ALA A 279 14.26 -8.76 2.24
CA ALA A 279 14.16 -10.09 2.85
C ALA A 279 13.88 -10.01 4.36
N VAL A 280 14.55 -9.11 5.09
CA VAL A 280 14.35 -8.97 6.54
C VAL A 280 12.94 -8.47 6.86
N PRO A 281 12.43 -7.38 6.25
CA PRO A 281 11.07 -6.94 6.54
C PRO A 281 10.00 -7.90 6.04
N PHE A 282 10.17 -8.61 4.90
CA PHE A 282 9.22 -9.65 4.51
C PHE A 282 9.17 -10.82 5.51
N GLY A 283 10.31 -11.23 6.05
CA GLY A 283 10.38 -12.23 7.12
C GLY A 283 9.67 -11.78 8.39
N LEU A 284 9.99 -10.57 8.86
CA LEU A 284 9.34 -9.99 10.04
C LEU A 284 7.82 -9.80 9.84
N CYS A 285 7.41 -9.35 8.65
CA CYS A 285 6.01 -9.22 8.25
C CYS A 285 5.27 -10.57 8.35
N CYS A 286 5.88 -11.66 7.87
CA CYS A 286 5.31 -13.00 7.97
C CYS A 286 5.13 -13.44 9.44
N LEU A 287 6.11 -13.15 10.29
CA LEU A 287 6.05 -13.45 11.72
C LEU A 287 4.98 -12.62 12.45
N CYS A 288 4.80 -11.34 12.08
CA CYS A 288 3.77 -10.46 12.64
C CYS A 288 2.35 -10.95 12.34
N TYR A 289 2.14 -11.73 11.27
CA TYR A 289 0.83 -12.34 10.98
C TYR A 289 0.51 -13.55 11.87
N THR A 290 1.50 -14.20 12.50
CA THR A 290 1.26 -15.42 13.32
C THR A 290 0.39 -15.18 14.56
N PRO A 291 0.56 -14.11 15.35
CA PRO A 291 -0.35 -13.80 16.47
C PRO A 291 -1.79 -13.52 16.05
N LEU A 292 -1.99 -13.14 14.78
CA LEU A 292 -3.28 -12.71 14.25
C LEU A 292 -4.29 -13.86 14.22
N TYR A 293 -3.85 -15.11 14.09
CA TYR A 293 -4.75 -16.29 14.10
C TYR A 293 -5.59 -16.40 15.37
N PHE A 294 -5.04 -16.01 16.52
CA PHE A 294 -5.75 -16.08 17.80
C PHE A 294 -6.53 -14.79 18.08
N ILE A 295 -5.91 -13.65 17.78
CA ILE A 295 -6.44 -12.32 18.14
C ILE A 295 -7.60 -11.93 17.22
N PHE A 296 -7.49 -12.19 15.92
CA PHE A 296 -8.54 -11.86 14.96
C PHE A 296 -9.84 -12.59 15.27
N LYS A 297 -9.76 -13.88 15.65
CA LYS A 297 -10.94 -14.65 16.04
C LYS A 297 -11.70 -13.96 17.17
N LYS A 298 -10.99 -13.57 18.23
CA LYS A 298 -11.56 -12.89 19.40
C LYS A 298 -12.15 -11.52 19.05
N ASP A 299 -11.43 -10.71 18.29
CA ASP A 299 -11.88 -9.37 17.92
C ASP A 299 -13.09 -9.41 16.98
N ARG A 300 -13.13 -10.37 16.05
CA ARG A 300 -14.28 -10.58 15.17
C ARG A 300 -15.54 -11.02 15.93
N GLU A 301 -15.40 -11.94 16.88
CA GLU A 301 -16.51 -12.37 17.74
C GLU A 301 -17.04 -11.19 18.57
N ASN A 302 -16.16 -10.38 19.15
CA ASN A 302 -16.55 -9.17 19.89
C ASN A 302 -17.28 -8.17 19.00
N ALA A 303 -16.80 -7.93 17.78
CA ALA A 303 -17.44 -7.03 16.81
C ALA A 303 -18.83 -7.55 16.41
N ARG A 304 -18.98 -8.86 16.20
CA ARG A 304 -20.28 -9.49 15.90
C ARG A 304 -21.26 -9.34 17.06
N MET A 305 -20.81 -9.56 18.29
CA MET A 305 -21.65 -9.37 19.49
C MET A 305 -22.07 -7.92 19.70
N GLN A 306 -21.22 -6.96 19.35
CA GLN A 306 -21.59 -5.54 19.37
C GLN A 306 -22.62 -5.20 18.31
N ALA A 307 -22.48 -5.72 17.09
CA ALA A 307 -23.45 -5.51 16.02
C ALA A 307 -24.84 -6.06 16.38
N ILE A 308 -24.91 -7.26 16.94
CA ILE A 308 -26.18 -7.87 17.39
C ILE A 308 -26.84 -6.99 18.47
N LYS A 309 -26.07 -6.50 19.45
CA LYS A 309 -26.61 -5.61 20.48
C LYS A 309 -27.12 -4.29 19.90
N GLU A 310 -26.44 -3.72 18.91
CA GLU A 310 -26.91 -2.52 18.23
C GLU A 310 -28.21 -2.76 17.46
N GLU A 311 -28.36 -3.93 16.82
CA GLU A 311 -29.62 -4.34 16.16
C GLU A 311 -30.75 -4.58 17.15
N GLU A 312 -30.48 -5.20 18.31
CA GLU A 312 -31.50 -5.41 19.37
C GLU A 312 -31.95 -4.11 20.06
N MET A 313 -31.16 -3.03 19.96
CA MET A 313 -31.47 -1.70 20.53
C MET A 313 -32.16 -0.76 19.53
N MET A 314 -32.30 -1.15 18.27
CA MET A 314 -33.01 -0.39 17.21
C MET A 314 -34.42 -0.91 17.01
#